data_AF-A0A358J109-F1
#
_entry.id   AF-A0A358J109-F1
#
_cell.length_a   1.000
_cell.length_b   1.000
_cell.length_c   1.000
_cell.angle_alpha   90.00
_cell.angle_beta   90.00
_cell.angle_gamma   90.00
#
_symmetry.space_group_name_H-M   'P 1'
#
loop_
_entity.id
_entity.type
_entity.pdbx_description
1 polymer ?
#
loop_
_entity_poly.entity_id
_entity_poly.type
_entity_poly.pdbx_seq_one_letter_code
_entity_poly.pdbx_strand_id
1 'polypeptide(L)'
;MASIRPAPLSSVLSAADFAAFDKVAQANGASGAALDAYRPWLAAFMISMSGPTNAGYRSEAGVDKTLMDRARAQGKALHGFETADTQVRLIAGMSEEAQVAYLNNYVRNADGIVANLDEAVAAWLKGDAAETGRLNRVNTRDIHEDIHRAALVVRNADWANQIETMMQGSGTAFVAVGAAHLMDQDSVIDMLRAKGFTVERL
;
A
#
# COMPACT_ATOMS: atom_id res chain seq x y z
N MET A 1 7.13 18.67 -24.85
CA MET A 1 6.14 18.00 -24.00
C MET A 1 5.38 19.08 -23.26
N ALA A 2 4.08 19.23 -23.52
CA ALA A 2 3.27 20.18 -22.78
C ALA A 2 3.20 19.71 -21.32
N SER A 3 3.70 20.54 -20.40
CA SER A 3 3.53 20.34 -18.97
C SER A 3 2.04 20.52 -18.66
N ILE A 4 1.29 19.43 -18.67
CA ILE A 4 -0.09 19.43 -18.19
C ILE A 4 0.03 19.57 -16.67
N ARG A 5 -0.13 20.79 -16.16
CA ARG A 5 -0.33 20.97 -14.72
C ARG A 5 -1.52 20.11 -14.30
N PRO A 6 -1.41 19.33 -13.23
CA PRO A 6 -2.55 18.59 -12.72
C PRO A 6 -3.71 19.54 -12.41
N ALA A 7 -4.95 19.08 -12.62
CA ALA A 7 -6.13 19.81 -12.20
C ALA A 7 -6.09 20.01 -10.67
N PRO A 8 -6.47 21.19 -10.16
CA PRO A 8 -6.45 21.43 -8.73
C PRO A 8 -7.47 20.54 -8.00
N LEU A 9 -7.16 20.16 -6.75
CA LEU A 9 -8.04 19.33 -5.91
C LEU A 9 -9.45 19.93 -5.80
N SER A 10 -9.55 21.25 -5.67
CA SER A 10 -10.80 22.01 -5.62
C SER A 10 -11.66 21.88 -6.89
N SER A 11 -11.09 21.46 -8.02
CA SER A 11 -11.81 21.23 -9.27
C SER A 11 -12.23 19.77 -9.50
N VAL A 12 -11.62 18.81 -8.78
CA VAL A 12 -11.90 17.37 -8.92
C VAL A 12 -12.65 16.78 -7.72
N LEU A 13 -12.54 17.41 -6.55
CA LEU A 13 -13.32 17.07 -5.36
C LEU A 13 -14.65 17.79 -5.35
N SER A 14 -15.68 17.16 -4.78
CA SER A 14 -16.91 17.87 -4.44
C SER A 14 -16.61 18.94 -3.37
N ALA A 15 -17.44 19.98 -3.28
CA ALA A 15 -17.26 21.01 -2.25
C ALA A 15 -17.25 20.43 -0.81
N ALA A 16 -18.04 19.39 -0.57
CA ALA A 16 -18.08 18.69 0.71
C ALA A 16 -16.79 17.89 0.97
N ASP A 17 -16.29 17.16 -0.04
CA ASP A 17 -15.04 16.40 0.08
C ASP A 17 -13.84 17.34 0.26
N PHE A 18 -13.79 18.45 -0.47
CA PHE A 18 -12.73 19.45 -0.31
C PHE A 18 -12.74 20.07 1.09
N ALA A 19 -13.92 20.38 1.64
CA ALA A 19 -14.04 20.89 3.01
C ALA A 19 -13.58 19.85 4.06
N ALA A 20 -13.93 18.57 3.87
CA ALA A 20 -13.47 17.49 4.74
C ALA A 20 -11.96 17.30 4.64
N PHE A 21 -11.42 17.33 3.42
CA PHE A 21 -9.98 17.27 3.16
C PHE A 21 -9.23 18.43 3.82
N ASP A 22 -9.71 19.68 3.66
CA ASP A 22 -9.10 20.86 4.26
C ASP A 22 -9.07 20.76 5.80
N LYS A 23 -10.15 20.27 6.42
CA LYS A 23 -10.18 20.02 7.88
C LYS A 23 -9.09 19.04 8.31
N VAL A 24 -8.90 17.93 7.59
CA VAL A 24 -7.85 16.95 7.92
C VAL A 24 -6.47 17.52 7.62
N ALA A 25 -6.29 18.27 6.52
CA ALA A 25 -5.03 18.93 6.20
C ALA A 25 -4.62 19.92 7.31
N GLN A 26 -5.56 20.71 7.82
CA GLN A 26 -5.34 21.66 8.92
C GLN A 26 -4.94 20.96 10.22
N ALA A 27 -5.58 19.84 10.55
CA ALA A 27 -5.20 19.02 11.71
C ALA A 27 -3.74 18.50 11.63
N ASN A 28 -3.17 18.47 10.44
CA ASN A 28 -1.80 18.02 10.17
C ASN A 28 -0.83 19.17 9.80
N GLY A 29 -1.20 20.42 10.08
CA GLY A 29 -0.34 21.59 9.90
C GLY A 29 -0.24 22.11 8.46
N ALA A 30 -1.16 21.70 7.58
CA ALA A 30 -1.27 22.19 6.20
C ALA A 30 -2.63 22.90 5.98
N SER A 31 -3.02 23.10 4.72
CA SER A 31 -4.39 23.51 4.34
C SER A 31 -4.75 22.93 2.99
N GLY A 32 -6.05 22.80 2.71
CA GLY A 32 -6.55 22.38 1.40
C GLY A 32 -6.03 23.31 0.30
N ALA A 33 -5.98 24.62 0.55
CA ALA A 33 -5.43 25.61 -0.37
C ALA A 33 -3.92 25.41 -0.65
N ALA A 34 -3.12 25.07 0.38
CA ALA A 34 -1.69 24.80 0.20
C ALA A 34 -1.44 23.51 -0.60
N LEU A 35 -2.36 22.54 -0.50
CA LEU A 35 -2.26 21.26 -1.18
C LEU A 35 -3.02 21.23 -2.52
N ASP A 36 -3.72 22.30 -2.90
CA ASP A 36 -4.68 22.33 -4.01
C ASP A 36 -4.02 22.00 -5.36
N ALA A 37 -2.75 22.33 -5.55
CA ALA A 37 -2.02 22.06 -6.79
C ALA A 37 -1.53 20.61 -6.92
N TYR A 38 -1.70 19.75 -5.90
CA TYR A 38 -1.30 18.35 -5.96
C TYR A 38 -2.38 17.47 -6.58
N ARG A 39 -1.95 16.33 -7.12
CA ARG A 39 -2.87 15.28 -7.57
C ARG A 39 -3.52 14.58 -6.36
N PRO A 40 -4.75 14.06 -6.48
CA PRO A 40 -5.44 13.43 -5.35
C PRO A 40 -4.64 12.28 -4.71
N TRP A 41 -3.94 11.47 -5.50
CA TRP A 41 -3.11 10.37 -4.96
C TRP A 41 -1.96 10.85 -4.05
N LEU A 42 -1.36 12.00 -4.37
CA LEU A 42 -0.24 12.54 -3.61
C LEU A 42 -0.73 13.19 -2.34
N ALA A 43 -1.86 13.91 -2.40
CA ALA A 43 -2.55 14.39 -1.21
C ALA A 43 -2.96 13.23 -0.29
N ALA A 44 -3.47 12.13 -0.85
CA ALA A 44 -3.82 10.93 -0.10
C ALA A 44 -2.60 10.35 0.65
N PHE A 45 -1.45 10.28 -0.02
CA PHE A 45 -0.20 9.83 0.59
C PHE A 45 0.28 10.74 1.72
N MET A 46 0.15 12.06 1.57
CA MET A 46 0.50 13.01 2.63
C MET A 46 -0.40 12.85 3.87
N ILE A 47 -1.72 12.68 3.66
CA ILE A 47 -2.68 12.47 4.75
C ILE A 47 -2.48 11.11 5.42
N SER A 48 -2.21 10.05 4.66
CA SER A 48 -2.07 8.69 5.22
C SER A 48 -0.86 8.54 6.14
N MET A 49 0.22 9.31 5.89
CA MET A 49 1.45 9.21 6.67
C MET A 49 1.45 10.01 7.97
N SER A 50 0.63 11.06 8.08
CA SER A 50 0.72 12.01 9.18
C SER A 50 0.30 11.39 10.51
N GLY A 51 -0.82 10.66 10.55
CA GLY A 51 -1.33 9.97 11.73
C GLY A 51 -0.31 8.99 12.34
N PRO A 52 0.17 7.98 11.57
CA PRO A 52 1.18 7.03 12.07
C PRO A 52 2.48 7.72 12.50
N THR A 53 2.95 8.72 11.76
CA THR A 53 4.18 9.44 12.13
C THR A 53 4.03 10.15 13.47
N ASN A 54 2.89 10.82 13.70
CA ASN A 54 2.56 11.49 14.95
C ASN A 54 2.40 10.50 16.11
N ALA A 55 1.90 9.30 15.85
CA ALA A 55 1.78 8.22 16.82
C ALA A 55 3.12 7.50 17.12
N GLY A 56 4.22 7.91 16.49
CA GLY A 56 5.56 7.38 16.77
C GLY A 56 6.00 6.23 15.87
N TYR A 57 5.22 5.84 14.86
CA TYR A 57 5.66 4.85 13.89
C TYR A 57 6.83 5.39 13.06
N ARG A 58 7.82 4.56 12.81
CA ARG A 58 9.04 4.89 12.07
C ARG A 58 9.34 3.77 11.09
N SER A 59 9.58 4.10 9.83
CA SER A 59 9.89 3.12 8.78
C SER A 59 11.22 2.40 9.06
N GLU A 60 12.15 3.06 9.74
CA GLU A 60 13.45 2.52 10.14
C GLU A 60 13.31 1.39 11.18
N ALA A 61 12.21 1.37 11.93
CA ALA A 61 11.87 0.32 12.89
C ALA A 61 11.00 -0.80 12.27
N GLY A 62 10.77 -0.76 10.95
CA GLY A 62 9.94 -1.73 10.24
C GLY A 62 10.58 -3.12 10.12
N VAL A 63 9.72 -4.12 9.90
CA VAL A 63 10.12 -5.53 9.69
C VAL A 63 11.05 -5.67 8.49
N ASP A 64 10.73 -5.03 7.36
CA ASP A 64 11.53 -5.06 6.14
C ASP A 64 12.97 -4.60 6.39
N LYS A 65 13.15 -3.43 7.02
CA LYS A 65 14.47 -2.89 7.35
C LYS A 65 15.25 -3.83 8.26
N THR A 66 14.58 -4.38 9.27
CA THR A 66 15.18 -5.32 10.24
C THR A 66 15.65 -6.60 9.55
N LEU A 67 14.83 -7.18 8.66
CA LEU A 67 15.18 -8.39 7.92
C LEU A 67 16.30 -8.15 6.90
N MET A 68 16.26 -7.01 6.19
CA MET A 68 17.31 -6.63 5.25
C MET A 68 18.66 -6.42 5.95
N ASP A 69 18.68 -5.75 7.09
CA ASP A 69 19.91 -5.55 7.86
C ASP A 69 20.47 -6.88 8.37
N ARG A 70 19.61 -7.76 8.88
CA ARG A 70 20.00 -9.11 9.29
C ARG A 70 20.57 -9.93 8.13
N ALA A 71 19.93 -9.88 6.96
CA ALA A 71 20.40 -10.57 5.77
C ALA A 71 21.78 -10.06 5.31
N ARG A 72 21.99 -8.73 5.31
CA ARG A 72 23.30 -8.10 5.03
C ARG A 72 24.37 -8.53 6.00
N ALA A 73 24.08 -8.50 7.31
CA ALA A 73 25.01 -8.92 8.35
C ALA A 73 25.43 -10.39 8.22
N GLN A 74 24.58 -11.22 7.61
CA GLN A 74 24.84 -12.63 7.32
C GLN A 74 25.42 -12.88 5.91
N GLY A 75 25.76 -11.83 5.16
CA GLY A 75 26.31 -11.95 3.81
C GLY A 75 25.35 -12.57 2.79
N LYS A 76 24.04 -12.51 3.03
CA LYS A 76 23.03 -13.06 2.11
C LYS A 76 22.82 -12.12 0.93
N ALA A 77 22.62 -12.68 -0.26
CA ALA A 77 22.16 -11.92 -1.40
C ALA A 77 20.76 -11.35 -1.13
N LEU A 78 20.57 -10.08 -1.47
CA LEU A 78 19.28 -9.40 -1.40
C LEU A 78 18.77 -9.15 -2.81
N HIS A 79 17.54 -9.55 -3.07
CA HIS A 79 16.82 -9.26 -4.30
C HIS A 79 15.53 -8.52 -3.95
N GLY A 80 15.35 -7.33 -4.50
CA GLY A 80 14.10 -6.58 -4.37
C GLY A 80 13.18 -6.92 -5.55
N PHE A 81 11.92 -7.22 -5.29
CA PHE A 81 10.98 -7.53 -6.37
C PHE A 81 10.57 -6.29 -7.16
N GLU A 82 10.64 -5.09 -6.58
CA GLU A 82 10.26 -3.85 -7.26
C GLU A 82 11.05 -2.64 -6.73
N THR A 83 10.82 -1.49 -7.38
CA THR A 83 11.37 -0.19 -6.97
C THR A 83 10.25 0.72 -6.45
N ALA A 84 10.60 1.68 -5.59
CA ALA A 84 9.65 2.70 -5.11
C ALA A 84 8.98 3.46 -6.27
N ASP A 85 9.73 3.74 -7.33
CA ASP A 85 9.25 4.40 -8.54
C ASP A 85 8.23 3.55 -9.33
N THR A 86 8.35 2.22 -9.30
CA THR A 86 7.32 1.32 -9.85
C THR A 86 6.01 1.44 -9.08
N GLN A 87 6.07 1.41 -7.75
CA GLN A 87 4.89 1.59 -6.90
C GLN A 87 4.23 2.96 -7.11
N VAL A 88 5.02 4.04 -7.15
CA VAL A 88 4.52 5.40 -7.40
C VAL A 88 3.82 5.49 -8.74
N ARG A 89 4.38 4.90 -9.81
CA ARG A 89 3.72 4.88 -11.12
C ARG A 89 2.39 4.15 -11.12
N LEU A 90 2.26 3.04 -10.41
CA LEU A 90 1.00 2.30 -10.31
C LEU A 90 -0.09 3.16 -9.65
N ILE A 91 0.25 3.81 -8.53
CA ILE A 91 -0.67 4.69 -7.79
C ILE A 91 -1.00 5.94 -8.61
N ALA A 92 0.01 6.61 -9.16
CA ALA A 92 -0.15 7.82 -9.96
C ALA A 92 -0.83 7.55 -11.32
N GLY A 93 -0.90 6.29 -11.74
CA GLY A 93 -1.53 5.82 -12.97
C GLY A 93 -2.97 5.33 -12.80
N MET A 94 -3.52 5.31 -11.58
CA MET A 94 -4.95 5.04 -11.35
C MET A 94 -5.84 6.08 -12.05
N SER A 95 -7.09 5.74 -12.35
CA SER A 95 -8.07 6.70 -12.85
C SER A 95 -8.24 7.90 -11.88
N GLU A 96 -8.66 9.06 -12.38
CA GLU A 96 -8.88 10.23 -11.52
C GLU A 96 -9.93 9.93 -10.43
N GLU A 97 -11.00 9.23 -10.79
CA GLU A 97 -12.03 8.74 -9.87
C GLU A 97 -11.43 7.87 -8.76
N ALA A 98 -10.56 6.91 -9.10
CA ALA A 98 -9.90 6.07 -8.13
C ALA A 98 -8.96 6.86 -7.20
N GLN A 99 -8.27 7.88 -7.73
CA GLN A 99 -7.42 8.75 -6.91
C GLN A 99 -8.23 9.62 -5.95
N VAL A 100 -9.38 10.13 -6.39
CA VAL A 100 -10.34 10.84 -5.52
C VAL A 100 -10.90 9.92 -4.46
N ALA A 101 -11.32 8.70 -4.83
CA ALA A 101 -11.78 7.69 -3.88
C ALA A 101 -10.70 7.32 -2.84
N TYR A 102 -9.45 7.21 -3.29
CA TYR A 102 -8.29 6.94 -2.43
C TYR A 102 -8.03 8.07 -1.42
N LEU A 103 -8.06 9.33 -1.86
CA LEU A 103 -7.95 10.49 -0.96
C LEU A 103 -9.11 10.53 0.04
N ASN A 104 -10.34 10.44 -0.46
CA ASN A 104 -11.53 10.52 0.38
C ASN A 104 -11.59 9.38 1.41
N ASN A 105 -11.02 8.22 1.09
CA ASN A 105 -10.89 7.13 2.07
C ASN A 105 -10.03 7.53 3.28
N TYR A 106 -8.85 8.11 3.07
CA TYR A 106 -8.01 8.55 4.18
C TYR A 106 -8.60 9.73 4.93
N VAL A 107 -9.26 10.66 4.22
CA VAL A 107 -9.95 11.80 4.87
C VAL A 107 -11.06 11.30 5.80
N ARG A 108 -11.90 10.37 5.33
CA ARG A 108 -13.00 9.82 6.15
C ARG A 108 -12.51 9.03 7.36
N ASN A 109 -11.38 8.35 7.23
CA ASN A 109 -10.83 7.47 8.27
C ASN A 109 -9.68 8.11 9.06
N ALA A 110 -9.43 9.40 8.92
CA ALA A 110 -8.26 10.08 9.47
C ALA A 110 -8.10 9.87 10.99
N ASP A 111 -9.19 9.96 11.74
CA ASP A 111 -9.21 9.78 13.20
C ASP A 111 -8.94 8.32 13.63
N GLY A 112 -9.21 7.36 12.73
CA GLY A 112 -9.09 5.93 12.99
C GLY A 112 -7.80 5.28 12.47
N ILE A 113 -6.93 6.02 11.77
CA ILE A 113 -5.76 5.43 11.09
C ILE A 113 -4.89 4.60 12.04
N VAL A 114 -4.61 5.11 13.24
CA VAL A 114 -3.76 4.42 14.22
C VAL A 114 -4.45 3.16 14.75
N ALA A 115 -5.73 3.25 15.10
CA ALA A 115 -6.50 2.10 15.57
C ALA A 115 -6.61 1.00 14.50
N ASN A 116 -6.83 1.37 13.25
CA ASN A 116 -6.88 0.43 12.12
C ASN A 116 -5.50 -0.23 11.89
N LEU A 117 -4.41 0.52 12.07
CA LEU A 117 -3.05 -0.02 11.98
C LEU A 117 -2.77 -1.01 13.11
N ASP A 118 -3.18 -0.70 14.34
CA ASP A 118 -3.05 -1.61 15.49
C ASP A 118 -3.87 -2.89 15.31
N GLU A 119 -5.07 -2.78 14.74
CA GLU A 119 -5.91 -3.95 14.39
C GLU A 119 -5.19 -4.85 13.37
N ALA A 120 -4.61 -4.25 12.32
CA ALA A 120 -3.85 -4.98 11.31
C ALA A 120 -2.60 -5.66 11.89
N VAL A 121 -1.86 -4.97 12.76
CA VAL A 121 -0.70 -5.54 13.45
C VAL A 121 -1.13 -6.68 14.38
N ALA A 122 -2.23 -6.53 15.11
CA ALA A 122 -2.74 -7.56 15.99
C ALA A 122 -3.21 -8.82 15.24
N ALA A 123 -3.90 -8.64 14.11
CA ALA A 123 -4.30 -9.74 13.23
C ALA A 123 -3.07 -10.48 12.68
N TRP A 124 -2.07 -9.73 12.22
CA TRP A 124 -0.81 -10.28 11.73
C TRP A 124 -0.06 -11.09 12.80
N LEU A 125 0.13 -10.53 14.00
CA LEU A 125 0.86 -11.19 15.09
C LEU A 125 0.19 -12.48 15.57
N LYS A 126 -1.13 -12.58 15.47
CA LYS A 126 -1.89 -13.80 15.78
C LYS A 126 -1.89 -14.82 14.64
N GLY A 127 -1.41 -14.44 13.45
CA GLY A 127 -1.57 -15.23 12.24
C GLY A 127 -3.03 -15.36 11.81
N ASP A 128 -3.89 -14.38 12.12
CA ASP A 128 -5.29 -14.40 11.69
C ASP A 128 -5.37 -14.01 10.20
N ALA A 129 -5.25 -15.02 9.34
CA ALA A 129 -5.27 -14.85 7.88
C ALA A 129 -6.62 -14.34 7.37
N ALA A 130 -7.72 -14.76 8.00
CA ALA A 130 -9.06 -14.32 7.61
C ALA A 130 -9.23 -12.84 7.92
N GLU A 131 -8.83 -12.41 9.12
CA GLU A 131 -8.96 -11.02 9.52
C GLU A 131 -7.96 -10.11 8.77
N THR A 132 -6.72 -10.55 8.57
CA THR A 132 -5.75 -9.82 7.76
C THR A 132 -6.28 -9.64 6.32
N GLY A 133 -6.89 -10.67 5.76
CA GLY A 133 -7.51 -10.61 4.44
C GLY A 133 -8.71 -9.66 4.40
N ARG A 134 -9.59 -9.70 5.40
CA ARG A 134 -10.71 -8.76 5.54
C ARG A 134 -10.23 -7.31 5.61
N LEU A 135 -9.24 -7.03 6.46
CA LEU A 135 -8.65 -5.69 6.60
C LEU A 135 -7.99 -5.22 5.29
N ASN A 136 -7.35 -6.13 4.56
CA ASN A 136 -6.79 -5.81 3.24
C ASN A 136 -7.87 -5.43 2.23
N ARG A 137 -8.96 -6.19 2.19
CA ARG A 137 -10.10 -5.97 1.27
C ARG A 137 -10.76 -4.61 1.51
N VAL A 138 -11.09 -4.29 2.76
CA VAL A 138 -11.76 -3.02 3.11
C VAL A 138 -10.87 -1.80 2.84
N ASN A 139 -9.54 -1.97 2.88
CA ASN A 139 -8.58 -0.91 2.59
C ASN A 139 -8.13 -0.86 1.12
N THR A 140 -8.67 -1.73 0.26
CA THR A 140 -8.32 -1.75 -1.17
C THR A 140 -9.54 -1.94 -2.06
N ARG A 141 -9.98 -3.19 -2.27
CA ARG A 141 -11.02 -3.58 -3.22
C ARG A 141 -12.35 -2.89 -2.96
N ASP A 142 -12.72 -2.76 -1.70
CA ASP A 142 -14.01 -2.17 -1.32
C ASP A 142 -14.02 -0.64 -1.47
N ILE A 143 -12.84 -0.02 -1.66
CA ILE A 143 -12.73 1.40 -1.98
C ILE A 143 -12.87 1.60 -3.49
N HIS A 144 -12.05 0.92 -4.28
CA HIS A 144 -12.06 1.00 -5.74
C HIS A 144 -11.21 -0.13 -6.36
N GLU A 145 -11.62 -0.67 -7.50
CA GLU A 145 -10.88 -1.75 -8.19
C GLU A 145 -9.45 -1.36 -8.59
N ASP A 146 -9.25 -0.15 -9.10
CA ASP A 146 -7.92 0.38 -9.43
C ASP A 146 -6.97 0.45 -8.22
N ILE A 147 -7.48 0.73 -7.02
CA ILE A 147 -6.67 0.74 -5.80
C ILE A 147 -6.20 -0.67 -5.50
N HIS A 148 -7.10 -1.66 -5.55
CA HIS A 148 -6.74 -3.06 -5.36
C HIS A 148 -5.76 -3.57 -6.43
N ARG A 149 -5.99 -3.18 -7.68
CA ARG A 149 -5.14 -3.55 -8.81
C ARG A 149 -3.73 -2.97 -8.68
N ALA A 150 -3.61 -1.69 -8.35
CA ALA A 150 -2.34 -1.00 -8.18
C ALA A 150 -1.59 -1.44 -6.91
N ALA A 151 -2.31 -1.63 -5.80
CA ALA A 151 -1.71 -2.00 -4.52
C ALA A 151 -1.25 -3.46 -4.49
N LEU A 152 -1.99 -4.37 -5.13
CA LEU A 152 -1.80 -5.81 -4.97
C LEU A 152 -1.68 -6.55 -6.29
N VAL A 153 -2.71 -6.54 -7.14
CA VAL A 153 -2.81 -7.48 -8.27
C VAL A 153 -1.62 -7.38 -9.22
N VAL A 154 -1.27 -6.17 -9.67
CA VAL A 154 -0.17 -5.99 -10.63
C VAL A 154 1.18 -6.38 -10.02
N ARG A 155 1.40 -6.02 -8.76
CA ARG A 155 2.64 -6.30 -8.03
C ARG A 155 2.77 -7.80 -7.75
N ASN A 156 1.73 -8.43 -7.22
CA ASN A 156 1.69 -9.87 -6.95
C ASN A 156 1.91 -10.70 -8.21
N ALA A 157 1.34 -10.29 -9.36
CA ALA A 157 1.51 -11.01 -10.61
C ALA A 157 2.96 -10.96 -11.09
N ASP A 158 3.59 -9.78 -11.04
CA ASP A 158 5.00 -9.63 -11.36
C ASP A 158 5.89 -10.46 -10.41
N TRP A 159 5.64 -10.38 -9.11
CA TRP A 159 6.40 -11.12 -8.11
C TRP A 159 6.23 -12.63 -8.24
N ALA A 160 5.02 -13.11 -8.56
CA ALA A 160 4.78 -14.53 -8.81
C ALA A 160 5.58 -15.05 -10.02
N ASN A 161 5.74 -14.24 -11.08
CA ASN A 161 6.60 -14.60 -12.22
C ASN A 161 8.09 -14.62 -11.83
N GLN A 162 8.53 -13.66 -11.02
CA GLN A 162 9.90 -13.64 -10.51
C GLN A 162 10.18 -14.85 -9.61
N ILE A 163 9.26 -15.18 -8.69
CA ILE A 163 9.37 -16.35 -7.81
C ILE A 163 9.36 -17.64 -8.63
N GLU A 164 8.50 -17.76 -9.63
CA GLU A 164 8.51 -18.91 -10.55
C GLU A 164 9.87 -19.09 -11.22
N THR A 165 10.50 -18.00 -11.66
CA THR A 165 11.84 -18.02 -12.24
C THR A 165 12.89 -18.45 -11.20
N MET A 166 12.81 -17.96 -9.95
CA MET A 166 13.70 -18.38 -8.88
C MET A 166 13.58 -19.87 -8.55
N MET A 167 12.36 -20.41 -8.58
CA MET A 167 12.07 -21.81 -8.28
C MET A 167 12.57 -22.79 -9.37
N GLN A 168 12.90 -22.30 -10.56
CA GLN A 168 13.61 -23.10 -11.59
C GLN A 168 15.09 -23.34 -11.21
N GLY A 169 15.63 -22.56 -10.27
CA GLY A 169 16.96 -22.73 -9.74
C GLY A 169 17.05 -23.87 -8.71
N SER A 170 18.04 -23.78 -7.83
CA SER A 170 18.23 -24.72 -6.73
C SER A 170 18.44 -23.97 -5.41
N GLY A 171 18.21 -24.67 -4.30
CA GLY A 171 18.36 -24.11 -2.95
C GLY A 171 17.04 -23.61 -2.37
N THR A 172 17.14 -22.74 -1.38
CA THR A 172 15.99 -22.22 -0.63
C THR A 172 16.06 -20.70 -0.59
N ALA A 173 15.01 -20.06 -1.10
CA ALA A 173 14.82 -18.62 -0.96
C ALA A 173 13.95 -18.30 0.26
N PHE A 174 14.28 -17.23 0.97
CA PHE A 174 13.39 -16.62 1.95
C PHE A 174 12.81 -15.35 1.34
N VAL A 175 11.48 -15.34 1.16
CA VAL A 175 10.75 -14.20 0.62
C VAL A 175 9.99 -13.51 1.74
N ALA A 176 10.27 -12.22 1.95
CA ALA A 176 9.55 -11.37 2.88
C ALA A 176 8.81 -10.27 2.09
N VAL A 177 7.50 -10.17 2.29
CA VAL A 177 6.62 -9.17 1.68
C VAL A 177 5.59 -8.71 2.71
N GLY A 178 4.97 -7.55 2.50
CA GLY A 178 3.92 -7.04 3.38
C GLY A 178 2.74 -8.01 3.50
N ALA A 179 2.11 -8.09 4.68
CA ALA A 179 1.03 -9.03 4.99
C ALA A 179 -0.16 -8.94 4.00
N ALA A 180 -0.45 -7.75 3.50
CA ALA A 180 -1.48 -7.50 2.48
C ALA A 180 -1.28 -8.29 1.17
N HIS A 181 -0.05 -8.74 0.88
CA HIS A 181 0.26 -9.51 -0.33
C HIS A 181 0.02 -11.02 -0.16
N LEU A 182 -0.20 -11.49 1.07
CA LEU A 182 -0.24 -12.92 1.41
C LEU A 182 -1.64 -13.44 1.68
N MET A 183 -2.59 -12.55 2.02
CA MET A 183 -3.91 -12.91 2.50
C MET A 183 -5.00 -12.31 1.60
N ASP A 184 -6.14 -12.99 1.58
CA ASP A 184 -7.28 -12.75 0.68
C ASP A 184 -7.02 -13.15 -0.79
N GLN A 185 -8.04 -12.95 -1.63
CA GLN A 185 -8.01 -13.18 -3.08
C GLN A 185 -6.94 -12.34 -3.77
N ASP A 186 -6.43 -12.86 -4.89
CA ASP A 186 -5.38 -12.23 -5.72
C ASP A 186 -4.04 -12.05 -4.97
N SER A 187 -3.84 -12.82 -3.91
CA SER A 187 -2.56 -12.89 -3.18
C SER A 187 -1.46 -13.53 -4.04
N VAL A 188 -0.21 -13.26 -3.69
CA VAL A 188 0.93 -13.96 -4.33
C VAL A 188 0.83 -15.47 -4.13
N ILE A 189 0.24 -15.91 -3.01
CA ILE A 189 0.01 -17.32 -2.70
C ILE A 189 -1.00 -17.94 -3.68
N ASP A 190 -2.12 -17.26 -3.96
CA ASP A 190 -3.10 -17.72 -4.93
C ASP A 190 -2.50 -17.81 -6.33
N MET A 191 -1.70 -16.80 -6.71
CA MET A 191 -1.03 -16.77 -8.01
C MET A 191 0.02 -17.88 -8.17
N LEU A 192 0.75 -18.21 -7.10
CA LEU A 192 1.69 -19.34 -7.10
C LEU A 192 0.97 -20.68 -7.17
N ARG A 193 -0.14 -20.86 -6.44
CA ARG A 193 -0.97 -22.07 -6.56
C ARG A 193 -1.52 -22.26 -7.97
N ALA A 194 -1.98 -21.16 -8.60
CA ALA A 194 -2.47 -21.18 -9.97
C ALA A 194 -1.39 -21.56 -11.00
N LYS A 195 -0.11 -21.29 -10.68
CA LYS A 195 1.07 -21.73 -11.45
C LYS A 195 1.48 -23.19 -11.17
N GLY A 196 0.78 -23.90 -10.29
CA GLY A 196 1.04 -25.30 -9.96
C GLY A 196 2.04 -25.53 -8.81
N PHE A 197 2.41 -24.49 -8.06
CA PHE A 197 3.26 -24.66 -6.88
C PHE A 197 2.47 -25.25 -5.71
N THR A 198 3.08 -26.20 -5.01
CA THR A 198 2.62 -26.63 -3.68
C THR A 198 2.90 -25.52 -2.69
N VAL A 199 1.85 -25.02 -2.03
CA VAL A 199 1.97 -24.01 -0.97
C VAL A 199 1.41 -24.56 0.32
N GLU A 200 2.28 -24.68 1.32
CA GLU A 200 1.96 -25.13 2.67
C GLU A 200 2.07 -23.96 3.64
N ARG A 201 1.09 -23.86 4.53
CA ARG A 201 1.17 -22.97 5.68
C ARG A 201 1.74 -23.76 6.85
N LEU A 202 2.89 -23.32 7.35
CA LEU A 202 3.60 -23.91 8.49
C LEU A 202 3.07 -23.38 9.83
#